data_AF-A0A921KKV7-F1
#
_entry.id   AF-A0A921KKV7-F1
#
_cell.length_a   1.000
_cell.length_b   1.000
_cell.length_c   1.000
_cell.angle_alpha   90.00
_cell.angle_beta   90.00
_cell.angle_gamma   90.00
#
_symmetry.space_group_name_H-M   'P 1'
#
loop_
_entity.id
_entity.type
_entity.pdbx_description
1 polymer ?
#
loop_
_entity_poly.entity_id
_entity_poly.type
_entity_poly.pdbx_seq_one_letter_code
_entity_poly.pdbx_strand_id
1 'polypeptide(L)'
;MNEWKLLEALEGKGESLTDKAIGSRLSRARRAERVLRKDLDEIVSDDDLTYAALLALKADPAERGGNMQNALRWYYRAVNGREFPRLSEYSPKRQIAIGTMPTAAAVPHSMPALSSAGESPNVAVPAEPIGRLWLDFCSAKNRIASALGRSSNVVGELAERVVAEYHGTAPFAVSHPSADVELADGTLIQVKARMLTDVRTTALSAFRSWSFDVLAVVLFEPDGTIAFGGEISRDAARKHAREVPHVNGWMISTTYDFLTDPAFTDLTEAYRKTLEAL
;
A
#
# COMPACT_ATOMS: atom_id res chain seq x y z
N MET A 1 -14.88 -8.69 2.20
CA MET A 1 -15.48 -8.95 0.87
C MET A 1 -14.88 -10.20 0.24
N ASN A 2 -15.70 -11.03 -0.38
CA ASN A 2 -15.30 -12.16 -1.20
C ASN A 2 -14.80 -11.72 -2.59
N GLU A 3 -13.48 -11.58 -2.73
CA GLU A 3 -12.86 -11.07 -3.96
C GLU A 3 -13.05 -11.98 -5.18
N TRP A 4 -13.22 -13.30 -4.97
CA TRP A 4 -13.45 -14.24 -6.08
C TRP A 4 -14.82 -14.07 -6.73
N LYS A 5 -15.89 -13.78 -5.95
CA LYS A 5 -17.22 -13.44 -6.49
C LYS A 5 -17.17 -12.19 -7.35
N LEU A 6 -16.26 -11.30 -6.98
CA LEU A 6 -16.03 -10.07 -7.71
C LEU A 6 -15.32 -10.30 -9.04
N LEU A 7 -14.31 -11.16 -9.04
CA LEU A 7 -13.57 -11.55 -10.24
C LEU A 7 -14.47 -12.34 -11.20
N GLU A 8 -15.26 -13.30 -10.69
CA GLU A 8 -16.22 -14.07 -11.49
C GLU A 8 -17.28 -13.17 -12.16
N ALA A 9 -17.81 -12.18 -11.42
CA ALA A 9 -18.74 -11.20 -11.98
C ALA A 9 -18.09 -10.23 -12.99
N LEU A 10 -16.77 -10.05 -12.97
CA LEU A 10 -16.02 -9.25 -13.96
C LEU A 10 -15.75 -10.02 -15.24
N GLU A 11 -15.49 -11.32 -15.12
CA GLU A 11 -15.16 -12.21 -16.23
C GLU A 11 -16.42 -12.67 -16.99
N GLY A 12 -17.54 -12.87 -16.29
CA GLY A 12 -18.79 -13.40 -16.88
C GLY A 12 -19.55 -12.46 -17.83
N LYS A 13 -19.07 -11.24 -18.08
CA LYS A 13 -19.81 -10.22 -18.87
C LYS A 13 -19.49 -10.14 -20.36
N GLY A 14 -18.55 -10.93 -20.88
CA GLY A 14 -18.22 -10.89 -22.31
C GLY A 14 -17.58 -9.58 -22.81
N GLU A 15 -17.39 -8.59 -21.93
CA GLU A 15 -16.51 -7.44 -22.16
C GLU A 15 -15.16 -7.75 -21.52
N SER A 16 -14.10 -7.82 -22.32
CA SER A 16 -12.73 -7.99 -21.82
C SER A 16 -12.29 -6.74 -21.07
N LEU A 17 -12.68 -6.63 -19.80
CA LEU A 17 -12.15 -5.62 -18.91
C LEU A 17 -10.67 -5.89 -18.70
N THR A 18 -9.83 -4.89 -18.97
CA THR A 18 -8.39 -5.00 -18.72
C THR A 18 -8.12 -5.25 -17.22
N ASP A 19 -7.07 -5.99 -16.90
CA ASP A 19 -6.63 -6.27 -15.52
C ASP A 19 -6.49 -4.99 -14.69
N LYS A 20 -6.12 -3.88 -15.34
CA LYS A 20 -6.03 -2.55 -14.73
C LYS A 20 -7.40 -2.01 -14.28
N ALA A 21 -8.45 -2.24 -15.08
CA ALA A 21 -9.82 -1.84 -14.73
C ALA A 21 -10.37 -2.70 -13.58
N ILE A 22 -10.06 -3.98 -13.58
CA ILE A 22 -10.40 -4.93 -12.50
C ILE A 22 -9.74 -4.50 -11.19
N GLY A 23 -8.42 -4.29 -11.19
CA GLY A 23 -7.66 -3.86 -10.02
C GLY A 23 -8.11 -2.51 -9.47
N SER A 24 -8.51 -1.57 -10.32
CA SER A 24 -9.04 -0.28 -9.90
C SER A 24 -10.39 -0.41 -9.15
N ARG A 25 -11.28 -1.30 -9.61
CA ARG A 25 -12.57 -1.54 -8.95
C ARG A 25 -12.37 -2.24 -7.60
N LEU A 26 -11.49 -3.23 -7.54
CA LEU A 26 -11.16 -3.95 -6.30
C LEU A 26 -10.55 -3.01 -5.25
N SER A 27 -9.63 -2.13 -5.65
CA SER A 27 -9.04 -1.12 -4.77
C SER A 27 -10.08 -0.18 -4.17
N ARG A 28 -11.04 0.29 -4.99
CA ARG A 28 -12.13 1.17 -4.53
C ARG A 28 -13.11 0.47 -3.60
N ALA A 29 -13.42 -0.80 -3.86
CA ALA A 29 -14.27 -1.62 -3.00
C ALA A 29 -13.63 -1.86 -1.62
N ARG A 30 -12.33 -2.20 -1.58
CA ARG A 30 -11.57 -2.30 -0.31
C ARG A 30 -11.49 -0.95 0.44
N ARG A 31 -11.41 0.17 -0.29
CA ARG A 31 -11.47 1.50 0.32
C ARG A 31 -12.84 1.76 0.96
N ALA A 32 -13.91 1.35 0.31
CA ALA A 32 -15.26 1.45 0.86
C ALA A 32 -15.40 0.64 2.17
N GLU A 33 -14.88 -0.59 2.25
CA GLU A 33 -14.88 -1.40 3.48
C GLU A 33 -14.17 -0.69 4.64
N ARG A 34 -13.03 -0.05 4.37
CA ARG A 34 -12.28 0.69 5.40
C ARG A 34 -13.06 1.89 5.93
N VAL A 35 -13.70 2.65 5.03
CA VAL A 35 -14.51 3.82 5.42
C VAL A 35 -15.75 3.37 6.19
N LEU A 36 -16.39 2.28 5.77
CA LEU A 36 -17.61 1.76 6.36
C LEU A 36 -17.34 0.90 7.61
N ARG A 37 -16.08 0.50 7.83
CA ARG A 37 -15.63 -0.44 8.87
C ARG A 37 -16.47 -1.72 8.94
N LYS A 38 -16.91 -2.17 7.77
CA LYS A 38 -17.83 -3.29 7.64
C LYS A 38 -17.60 -4.00 6.32
N ASP A 39 -17.73 -5.33 6.34
CA ASP A 39 -17.51 -6.18 5.18
C ASP A 39 -18.59 -5.92 4.11
N LEU A 40 -18.19 -5.74 2.84
CA LEU A 40 -19.18 -5.49 1.80
C LEU A 40 -20.15 -6.65 1.61
N ASP A 41 -19.77 -7.90 1.88
CA ASP A 41 -20.70 -9.04 1.81
C ASP A 41 -21.85 -8.88 2.79
N GLU A 42 -21.56 -8.42 4.01
CA GLU A 42 -22.59 -8.15 5.01
C GLU A 42 -23.45 -6.96 4.59
N ILE A 43 -22.83 -5.91 4.03
CA ILE A 43 -23.54 -4.71 3.57
C ILE A 43 -24.49 -5.04 2.41
N VAL A 44 -24.02 -5.78 1.40
CA VAL A 44 -24.81 -6.08 0.20
C VAL A 44 -25.81 -7.22 0.38
N SER A 45 -25.77 -7.90 1.54
CA SER A 45 -26.79 -8.89 1.90
C SER A 45 -28.14 -8.27 2.27
N ASP A 46 -28.18 -6.96 2.56
CA ASP A 46 -29.40 -6.22 2.91
C ASP A 46 -29.44 -4.89 2.13
N ASP A 47 -30.54 -4.65 1.42
CA ASP A 47 -30.73 -3.44 0.62
C ASP A 47 -30.74 -2.16 1.47
N ASP A 48 -31.27 -2.22 2.70
CA ASP A 48 -31.29 -1.07 3.62
C ASP A 48 -29.88 -0.77 4.15
N LEU A 49 -29.07 -1.81 4.41
CA LEU A 49 -27.65 -1.63 4.77
C LEU A 49 -26.85 -1.06 3.59
N THR A 50 -27.12 -1.54 2.37
CA THR A 50 -26.50 -1.01 1.15
C THR A 50 -26.86 0.46 0.95
N TYR A 51 -28.12 0.83 1.15
CA TYR A 51 -28.58 2.21 1.09
C TYR A 51 -27.86 3.10 2.11
N ALA A 52 -27.82 2.68 3.38
CA ALA A 52 -27.15 3.41 4.44
C ALA A 52 -25.64 3.58 4.16
N ALA A 53 -24.98 2.53 3.68
CA ALA A 53 -23.57 2.56 3.31
C ALA A 53 -23.30 3.54 2.15
N LEU A 54 -24.15 3.58 1.13
CA LEU A 54 -24.01 4.54 0.02
C LEU A 54 -24.17 5.99 0.48
N LEU A 55 -25.07 6.26 1.44
CA LEU A 55 -25.21 7.58 2.05
C LEU A 55 -23.98 7.94 2.90
N ALA A 56 -23.46 7.00 3.69
CA ALA A 56 -22.26 7.21 4.49
C ALA A 56 -21.04 7.51 3.62
N LEU A 57 -20.82 6.76 2.52
CA LEU A 57 -19.76 7.03 1.55
C LEU A 57 -19.94 8.39 0.87
N LYS A 58 -21.19 8.79 0.56
CA LYS A 58 -21.46 10.10 -0.05
C LYS A 58 -21.10 11.27 0.87
N ALA A 59 -21.25 11.09 2.18
CA ALA A 59 -20.93 12.09 3.19
C ALA A 59 -19.45 12.08 3.61
N ASP A 60 -18.68 11.05 3.23
CA ASP A 60 -17.30 10.89 3.65
C ASP A 60 -16.33 11.83 2.88
N PRO A 61 -15.47 12.60 3.56
CA PRO A 61 -14.51 13.51 2.91
C PRO A 61 -13.48 12.82 2.01
N ALA A 62 -13.20 11.54 2.23
CA ALA A 62 -12.30 10.76 1.41
C ALA A 62 -12.96 10.26 0.10
N GLU A 63 -14.27 10.48 -0.07
CA GLU A 63 -14.99 10.22 -1.30
C GLU A 63 -14.67 11.26 -2.36
N ARG A 64 -14.16 10.79 -3.50
CA ARG A 64 -13.84 11.63 -4.66
C ARG A 64 -14.71 11.21 -5.82
N GLY A 65 -15.62 12.10 -6.24
CA GLY A 65 -16.41 11.94 -7.47
C GLY A 65 -17.26 10.67 -7.54
N GLY A 66 -17.69 10.10 -6.39
CA GLY A 66 -18.53 8.90 -6.36
C GLY A 66 -17.79 7.57 -6.57
N ASN A 67 -16.46 7.57 -6.46
CA ASN A 67 -15.65 6.39 -6.75
C ASN A 67 -15.94 5.18 -5.84
N MET A 68 -16.11 5.40 -4.54
CA MET A 68 -16.43 4.31 -3.60
C MET A 68 -17.90 3.90 -3.72
N GLN A 69 -18.82 4.86 -3.92
CA GLN A 69 -20.23 4.55 -4.18
C GLN A 69 -20.39 3.68 -5.43
N ASN A 70 -19.69 3.99 -6.51
CA ASN A 70 -19.73 3.19 -7.74
C ASN A 70 -19.15 1.79 -7.54
N ALA A 71 -18.08 1.66 -6.75
CA ALA A 71 -17.51 0.36 -6.42
C ALA A 71 -18.46 -0.49 -5.57
N LEU A 72 -19.12 0.10 -4.56
CA LEU A 72 -20.12 -0.58 -3.74
C LEU A 72 -21.34 -1.02 -4.57
N ARG A 73 -21.89 -0.13 -5.41
CA ARG A 73 -23.01 -0.48 -6.32
C ARG A 73 -22.65 -1.61 -7.27
N TRP A 74 -21.41 -1.60 -7.74
CA TRP A 74 -20.92 -2.63 -8.62
C TRP A 74 -20.73 -3.97 -7.88
N TYR A 75 -20.19 -3.96 -6.65
CA TYR A 75 -20.12 -5.14 -5.78
C TYR A 75 -21.51 -5.71 -5.47
N TYR A 76 -22.46 -4.83 -5.15
CA TYR A 76 -23.85 -5.20 -4.91
C TYR A 76 -24.44 -5.94 -6.11
N ARG A 77 -24.21 -5.43 -7.33
CA ARG A 77 -24.66 -6.08 -8.56
C ARG A 77 -24.01 -7.45 -8.75
N ALA A 78 -22.71 -7.58 -8.47
CA ALA A 78 -21.99 -8.84 -8.57
C ALA A 78 -22.59 -9.92 -7.67
N VAL A 79 -22.94 -9.58 -6.42
CA VAL A 79 -23.48 -10.53 -5.44
C VAL A 79 -24.97 -10.80 -5.64
N ASN A 80 -25.77 -9.78 -5.95
CA ASN A 80 -27.24 -9.88 -5.99
C ASN A 80 -27.81 -10.09 -7.39
N GLY A 81 -26.99 -10.02 -8.44
CA GLY A 81 -27.41 -10.17 -9.84
C GLY A 81 -28.30 -9.04 -10.38
N ARG A 82 -28.54 -7.98 -9.60
CA ARG A 82 -29.38 -6.83 -9.98
C ARG A 82 -28.73 -5.49 -9.63
N GLU A 83 -29.11 -4.44 -10.36
CA GLU A 83 -28.67 -3.08 -10.07
C GLU A 83 -29.34 -2.53 -8.80
N PHE A 84 -28.57 -1.85 -7.95
CA PHE A 84 -29.15 -1.14 -6.81
C PHE A 84 -29.86 0.13 -7.31
N PRO A 85 -31.09 0.45 -6.87
CA PRO A 85 -31.81 1.66 -7.28
C PRO A 85 -31.05 2.96 -7.01
N ARG A 86 -31.46 4.07 -7.64
CA ARG A 86 -30.88 5.39 -7.30
C ARG A 86 -31.23 5.76 -5.86
N LEU A 87 -30.36 6.53 -5.21
CA LEU A 87 -30.60 6.94 -3.81
C LEU A 87 -31.91 7.73 -3.63
N SER A 88 -32.37 8.43 -4.67
CA SER A 88 -33.64 9.16 -4.68
C SER A 88 -34.87 8.26 -4.88
N GLU A 89 -34.67 7.03 -5.37
CA GLU A 89 -35.73 6.09 -5.75
C GLU A 89 -35.88 4.94 -4.74
N TYR A 90 -34.89 4.75 -3.87
CA TYR A 90 -34.92 3.72 -2.83
C TYR A 90 -35.61 4.25 -1.57
N SER A 91 -36.63 3.52 -1.09
CA SER A 91 -37.28 3.76 0.21
C SER A 91 -36.88 2.66 1.18
N PRO A 92 -36.12 2.98 2.25
CA PRO A 92 -35.68 1.97 3.21
C PRO A 92 -36.87 1.35 3.95
N LYS A 93 -36.86 0.03 4.08
CA LYS A 93 -37.95 -0.75 4.69
C LYS A 93 -37.84 -0.77 6.22
N ARG A 94 -36.64 -0.52 6.75
CA ARG A 94 -36.32 -0.41 8.16
C ARG A 94 -35.71 0.95 8.46
N GLN A 95 -35.98 1.47 9.66
CA GLN A 95 -35.40 2.72 10.13
C GLN A 95 -33.96 2.47 10.59
N ILE A 96 -33.02 2.45 9.65
CA ILE A 96 -31.59 2.33 9.96
C ILE A 96 -31.09 3.72 10.36
N ALA A 97 -30.68 3.87 11.62
CA ALA A 97 -30.12 5.13 12.10
C ALA A 97 -28.84 5.45 11.31
N ILE A 98 -28.90 6.53 10.53
CA ILE A 98 -27.86 6.97 9.58
C ILE A 98 -26.54 7.31 10.31
N GLY A 99 -26.55 7.41 11.64
CA GLY A 99 -25.38 7.68 12.49
C GLY A 99 -24.69 6.48 13.15
N THR A 100 -25.10 5.23 12.85
CA THR A 100 -24.54 4.03 13.56
C THR A 100 -23.52 3.24 12.76
N MET A 101 -23.24 3.61 11.50
CA MET A 101 -22.02 3.18 10.83
C MET A 101 -20.88 4.09 11.30
N PRO A 102 -19.80 3.57 11.90
CA PRO A 102 -18.75 4.39 12.47
C PRO A 102 -17.97 5.09 11.35
N THR A 103 -18.45 6.25 10.94
CA THR A 103 -17.62 7.27 10.28
C THR A 103 -16.54 7.70 11.27
N ALA A 104 -15.37 8.08 10.75
CA ALA A 104 -14.26 8.52 11.57
C ALA A 104 -14.56 9.89 12.23
N ALA A 105 -15.40 9.87 13.26
CA ALA A 105 -15.57 10.93 14.23
C ALA A 105 -16.02 10.30 15.57
N ALA A 106 -15.10 10.30 16.53
CA ALA A 106 -15.26 10.15 17.99
C ALA A 106 -16.28 9.11 18.52
N VAL A 107 -15.78 7.99 19.07
CA VAL A 107 -16.59 7.11 19.94
C VAL A 107 -16.22 7.35 21.40
N PRO A 108 -17.18 7.72 22.27
CA PRO A 108 -17.11 7.49 23.71
C PRO A 108 -17.64 6.08 24.00
N HIS A 109 -16.87 5.26 24.72
CA HIS A 109 -17.35 3.99 25.27
C HIS A 109 -17.38 4.06 26.80
N SER A 110 -18.60 4.02 27.36
CA SER A 110 -18.85 3.62 28.73
C SER A 110 -19.62 2.30 28.71
N MET A 111 -19.21 1.36 29.56
CA MET A 111 -20.00 0.52 30.48
C MET A 111 -19.12 -0.67 30.94
N PRO A 112 -19.27 -1.22 32.15
CA PRO A 112 -19.88 -0.72 33.38
C PRO A 112 -18.87 -0.62 34.54
N ALA A 113 -19.32 -0.02 35.64
CA ALA A 113 -18.53 0.31 36.83
C ALA A 113 -18.02 -0.91 37.61
N LEU A 114 -16.74 -0.86 37.98
CA LEU A 114 -16.24 -1.43 39.23
C LEU A 114 -15.27 -0.42 39.87
N SER A 115 -15.69 0.12 41.01
CA SER A 115 -14.96 1.13 41.78
C SER A 115 -13.65 0.60 42.35
N SER A 116 -12.54 1.30 42.09
CA SER A 116 -11.54 1.60 43.12
C SER A 116 -10.57 2.69 42.67
N ALA A 117 -10.65 3.81 43.40
CA ALA A 117 -9.78 4.98 43.49
C ALA A 117 -8.38 4.93 42.81
N GLY A 118 -8.13 5.96 41.99
CA GLY A 118 -6.78 6.31 41.51
C GLY A 118 -6.78 7.14 40.22
N GLU A 119 -7.50 8.26 40.16
CA GLU A 119 -7.45 9.17 39.01
C GLU A 119 -6.08 9.84 38.91
N SER A 120 -5.29 9.41 37.93
CA SER A 120 -4.25 10.25 37.31
C SER A 120 -4.88 10.96 36.09
N PRO A 121 -4.65 12.27 35.89
CA PRO A 121 -5.34 13.00 34.84
C PRO A 121 -4.88 12.52 33.46
N ASN A 122 -5.84 12.02 32.67
CA ASN A 122 -5.69 11.74 31.25
C ASN A 122 -5.56 13.07 30.50
N VAL A 123 -4.33 13.55 30.33
CA VAL A 123 -4.03 14.73 29.53
C VAL A 123 -4.31 14.40 28.08
N ALA A 124 -5.39 14.94 27.53
CA ALA A 124 -5.62 14.96 26.09
C ALA A 124 -4.42 15.63 25.42
N VAL A 125 -3.57 14.84 24.76
CA VAL A 125 -2.43 15.38 24.00
C VAL A 125 -3.03 16.25 22.90
N PRO A 126 -2.72 17.57 22.85
CA PRO A 126 -3.26 18.43 21.81
C PRO A 126 -2.73 17.96 20.45
N ALA A 127 -3.64 17.75 19.50
CA ALA A 127 -3.28 17.39 18.13
C ALA A 127 -2.35 18.45 17.54
N GLU A 128 -1.15 18.04 17.13
CA GLU A 128 -0.13 18.94 16.63
C GLU A 128 -0.59 19.63 15.33
N PRO A 129 -0.38 20.94 15.16
CA PRO A 129 -0.75 21.64 13.93
C PRO A 129 -0.07 21.03 12.71
N ILE A 130 -0.81 20.82 11.62
CA ILE A 130 -0.29 20.21 10.38
C ILE A 130 0.94 20.94 9.81
N GLY A 131 1.02 22.26 10.00
CA GLY A 131 2.18 23.04 9.58
C GLY A 131 3.46 22.65 10.33
N ARG A 132 3.35 22.26 11.60
CA ARG A 132 4.51 21.81 12.39
C ARG A 132 4.96 20.43 11.94
N LEU A 133 4.03 19.49 11.77
CA LEU A 133 4.31 18.16 11.20
C LEU A 133 5.00 18.25 9.83
N TRP A 134 4.56 19.17 8.97
CA TRP A 134 5.19 19.41 7.66
C TRP A 134 6.63 19.93 7.77
N LEU A 135 6.88 20.88 8.69
CA LEU A 135 8.22 21.41 8.93
C LEU A 135 9.15 20.33 9.51
N ASP A 136 8.65 19.52 10.43
CA ASP A 136 9.43 18.43 11.04
C ASP A 136 9.73 17.33 10.03
N PHE A 137 8.76 16.98 9.16
CA PHE A 137 9.00 16.10 8.01
C PHE A 137 10.08 16.64 7.08
N CYS A 138 9.99 17.91 6.67
CA CYS A 138 10.98 18.52 5.80
C CYS A 138 12.38 18.56 6.44
N SER A 139 12.44 18.89 7.73
CA SER A 139 13.68 18.90 8.52
C SER A 139 14.32 17.53 8.61
N ALA A 140 13.53 16.50 8.96
CA ALA A 140 14.01 15.11 9.00
C ALA A 140 14.50 14.64 7.63
N LYS A 141 13.69 14.85 6.57
CA LYS A 141 14.07 14.50 5.20
C LYS A 141 15.39 15.15 4.77
N ASN A 142 15.58 16.44 5.06
CA ASN A 142 16.80 17.15 4.70
C ASN A 142 18.03 16.66 5.50
N ARG A 143 17.86 16.34 6.78
CA ARG A 143 18.93 15.75 7.60
C ARG A 143 19.35 14.37 7.06
N ILE A 144 18.38 13.53 6.70
CA ILE A 144 18.66 12.22 6.10
C ILE A 144 19.35 12.39 4.74
N ALA A 145 18.83 13.24 3.86
CA ALA A 145 19.46 13.52 2.56
C ALA A 145 20.89 14.05 2.71
N SER A 146 21.15 14.89 3.72
CA SER A 146 22.51 15.37 4.01
C SER A 146 23.44 14.28 4.53
N ALA A 147 22.91 13.28 5.25
CA ALA A 147 23.69 12.15 5.75
C ALA A 147 24.00 11.11 4.65
N LEU A 148 23.08 10.92 3.70
CA LEU A 148 23.23 9.97 2.58
C LEU A 148 24.01 10.59 1.39
N GLY A 149 23.85 11.90 1.17
CA GLY A 149 24.82 12.74 0.46
C GLY A 149 24.62 12.91 -1.06
N ARG A 150 23.55 12.41 -1.70
CA ARG A 150 23.56 12.32 -3.19
C ARG A 150 22.30 12.76 -3.93
N SER A 151 21.09 12.58 -3.40
CA SER A 151 19.86 12.95 -4.12
C SER A 151 18.64 13.25 -3.23
N SER A 152 17.54 13.65 -3.87
CA SER A 152 16.23 13.80 -3.22
C SER A 152 15.51 12.46 -2.99
N ASN A 153 16.01 11.35 -3.54
CA ASN A 153 15.43 10.02 -3.40
C ASN A 153 15.97 9.28 -2.16
N VAL A 154 15.60 9.79 -0.99
CA VAL A 154 16.04 9.29 0.32
C VAL A 154 15.79 7.78 0.51
N VAL A 155 14.67 7.25 0.01
CA VAL A 155 14.31 5.83 0.18
C VAL A 155 15.26 4.91 -0.59
N GLY A 156 15.64 5.30 -1.81
CA GLY A 156 16.59 4.55 -2.62
C GLY A 156 17.97 4.51 -1.97
N GLU A 157 18.49 5.68 -1.60
CA GLU A 157 19.81 5.79 -0.97
C GLU A 157 19.89 5.09 0.39
N LEU A 158 18.82 5.14 1.19
CA LEU A 158 18.77 4.41 2.45
C LEU A 158 18.84 2.90 2.21
N ALA A 159 18.11 2.38 1.23
CA ALA A 159 18.18 0.97 0.86
C ALA A 159 19.57 0.58 0.34
N GLU A 160 20.19 1.40 -0.51
CA GLU A 160 21.56 1.20 -0.97
C GLU A 160 22.53 1.12 0.21
N ARG A 161 22.36 1.99 1.22
CA ARG A 161 23.19 1.97 2.43
C ARG A 161 22.96 0.72 3.26
N VAL A 162 21.72 0.30 3.47
CA VAL A 162 21.39 -0.94 4.20
C VAL A 162 22.01 -2.16 3.52
N VAL A 163 21.88 -2.28 2.20
CA VAL A 163 22.44 -3.41 1.44
C VAL A 163 23.97 -3.40 1.52
N ALA A 164 24.61 -2.26 1.31
CA ALA A 164 26.06 -2.16 1.38
C ALA A 164 26.61 -2.51 2.77
N GLU A 165 26.00 -1.96 3.83
CA GLU A 165 26.41 -2.19 5.22
C GLU A 165 26.21 -3.66 5.63
N TYR A 166 25.11 -4.29 5.20
CA TYR A 166 24.88 -5.73 5.42
C TYR A 166 26.00 -6.59 4.82
N HIS A 167 26.47 -6.22 3.63
CA HIS A 167 27.59 -6.91 2.97
C HIS A 167 28.98 -6.46 3.45
N GLY A 168 29.07 -5.54 4.42
CA GLY A 168 30.34 -5.00 4.92
C GLY A 168 31.09 -4.16 3.89
N THR A 169 30.37 -3.51 2.98
CA THR A 169 30.90 -2.68 1.89
C THR A 169 30.34 -1.26 1.94
N ALA A 170 30.80 -0.39 1.04
CA ALA A 170 30.24 0.94 0.85
C ALA A 170 29.52 1.02 -0.51
N PRO A 171 28.43 1.81 -0.63
CA PRO A 171 27.81 2.07 -1.92
C PRO A 171 28.79 2.74 -2.90
N PHE A 172 28.57 2.59 -4.21
CA PHE A 172 29.44 3.18 -5.22
C PHE A 172 29.59 4.70 -5.04
N ALA A 173 30.82 5.20 -4.92
CA ALA A 173 31.10 6.65 -4.73
C ALA A 173 30.77 7.54 -5.95
N VAL A 174 30.54 6.95 -7.13
CA VAL A 174 30.08 7.62 -8.37
C VAL A 174 29.01 6.73 -9.01
N SER A 175 27.97 7.29 -9.64
CA SER A 175 26.92 6.51 -10.29
C SER A 175 27.50 5.53 -11.32
N HIS A 176 27.46 4.24 -11.02
CA HIS A 176 27.82 3.18 -11.97
C HIS A 176 26.60 2.88 -12.84
N PRO A 177 26.76 2.66 -14.16
CA PRO A 177 25.66 2.20 -14.98
C PRO A 177 25.19 0.84 -14.47
N SER A 178 23.96 0.78 -13.95
CA SER A 178 23.24 -0.47 -13.60
C SER A 178 23.57 -1.17 -12.28
N ALA A 179 24.40 -0.60 -11.41
CA ALA A 179 24.71 -1.20 -10.11
C ALA A 179 24.90 -0.10 -9.05
N ASP A 180 24.53 -0.40 -7.82
CA ASP A 180 24.58 0.55 -6.69
C ASP A 180 25.59 0.11 -5.62
N VAL A 181 25.90 -1.19 -5.55
CA VAL A 181 26.90 -1.78 -4.63
C VAL A 181 27.78 -2.77 -5.40
N GLU A 182 29.07 -2.81 -5.06
CA GLU A 182 30.03 -3.82 -5.52
C GLU A 182 30.61 -4.54 -4.31
N LEU A 183 30.56 -5.87 -4.33
CA LEU A 183 31.12 -6.71 -3.29
C LEU A 183 32.63 -6.90 -3.47
N ALA A 184 33.31 -7.36 -2.42
CA ALA A 184 34.76 -7.60 -2.45
C ALA A 184 35.20 -8.65 -3.48
N ASP A 185 34.29 -9.53 -3.91
CA ASP A 185 34.53 -10.52 -4.96
C ASP A 185 34.21 -10.01 -6.39
N GLY A 186 33.82 -8.74 -6.52
CA GLY A 186 33.44 -8.09 -7.79
C GLY A 186 31.97 -8.28 -8.16
N THR A 187 31.15 -8.93 -7.33
CA THR A 187 29.70 -9.06 -7.58
C THR A 187 29.03 -7.69 -7.58
N LEU A 188 28.30 -7.39 -8.66
CA LEU A 188 27.56 -6.15 -8.80
C LEU A 188 26.10 -6.32 -8.35
N ILE A 189 25.66 -5.49 -7.41
CA ILE A 189 24.29 -5.48 -6.91
C ILE A 189 23.57 -4.23 -7.41
N GLN A 190 22.41 -4.40 -8.05
CA GLN A 190 21.44 -3.34 -8.29
C GLN A 190 20.41 -3.36 -7.17
N VAL A 191 20.23 -2.24 -6.48
CA VAL A 191 19.25 -2.04 -5.42
C VAL A 191 18.00 -1.36 -6.00
N LYS A 192 16.84 -1.86 -5.64
CA LYS A 192 15.54 -1.24 -5.96
C LYS A 192 14.68 -1.18 -4.72
N ALA A 193 14.27 0.04 -4.38
CA ALA A 193 13.49 0.27 -3.18
C ALA A 193 12.18 1.01 -3.43
N ARG A 194 11.20 0.74 -2.57
CA ARG A 194 9.90 1.44 -2.55
C ARG A 194 9.39 1.58 -1.13
N MET A 195 8.71 2.70 -0.89
CA MET A 195 7.78 2.82 0.22
C MET A 195 6.44 2.22 -0.20
N LEU A 196 5.97 1.23 0.54
CA LEU A 196 4.64 0.67 0.35
C LEU A 196 3.60 1.75 0.66
N THR A 197 2.54 1.73 -0.13
CA THR A 197 1.39 2.62 0.05
C THR A 197 0.14 1.76 0.14
N ASP A 198 -1.05 2.35 0.08
CA ASP A 198 -2.33 1.63 0.03
C ASP A 198 -2.41 0.56 -1.10
N VAL A 199 -1.51 0.59 -2.08
CA VAL A 199 -1.38 -0.43 -3.13
C VAL A 199 -0.18 -1.33 -2.83
N ARG A 200 -0.45 -2.61 -2.54
CA ARG A 200 0.58 -3.63 -2.21
C ARG A 200 1.50 -3.98 -3.37
N THR A 201 1.03 -3.85 -4.61
CA THR A 201 1.84 -4.10 -5.82
C THR A 201 2.27 -2.77 -6.42
N THR A 202 3.58 -2.54 -6.45
CA THR A 202 4.18 -1.35 -7.04
C THR A 202 5.17 -1.77 -8.12
N ALA A 203 5.36 -0.94 -9.15
CA ALA A 203 6.44 -1.16 -10.09
C ALA A 203 7.74 -0.62 -9.48
N LEU A 204 8.80 -1.42 -9.50
CA LEU A 204 10.15 -0.95 -9.24
C LEU A 204 10.53 0.10 -10.30
N SER A 205 11.51 0.95 -9.98
CA SER A 205 12.03 1.87 -10.98
C SER A 205 12.61 1.09 -12.15
N ALA A 206 12.46 1.64 -13.36
CA ALA A 206 12.78 0.90 -14.57
C ALA A 206 14.27 0.57 -14.66
N PHE A 207 14.57 -0.64 -15.13
CA PHE A 207 15.90 -1.14 -15.41
C PHE A 207 16.27 -0.71 -16.83
N ARG A 208 17.36 0.04 -16.98
CA ARG A 208 17.88 0.49 -18.30
C ARG A 208 18.86 -0.52 -18.90
N SER A 209 19.47 -1.32 -18.05
CA SER A 209 20.42 -2.37 -18.38
C SER A 209 20.32 -3.47 -17.34
N TRP A 210 20.89 -4.62 -17.68
CA TRP A 210 20.99 -5.80 -16.81
C TRP A 210 22.46 -6.09 -16.47
N SER A 211 23.28 -5.04 -16.39
CA SER A 211 24.73 -5.13 -16.15
C SER A 211 25.02 -5.18 -14.65
N PHE A 212 24.41 -6.16 -13.98
CA PHE A 212 24.58 -6.49 -12.57
C PHE A 212 24.38 -8.00 -12.40
N ASP A 213 24.80 -8.55 -11.27
CA ASP A 213 24.73 -9.97 -10.98
C ASP A 213 23.54 -10.30 -10.06
N VAL A 214 23.24 -9.41 -9.12
CA VAL A 214 22.19 -9.57 -8.12
C VAL A 214 21.27 -8.34 -8.10
N LEU A 215 19.96 -8.59 -7.99
CA LEU A 215 18.97 -7.58 -7.67
C LEU A 215 18.63 -7.68 -6.18
N ALA A 216 18.91 -6.63 -5.42
CA ALA A 216 18.41 -6.45 -4.07
C ALA A 216 17.11 -5.63 -4.09
N VAL A 217 16.06 -6.14 -3.46
CA VAL A 217 14.76 -5.47 -3.34
C VAL A 217 14.49 -5.14 -1.88
N VAL A 218 14.17 -3.87 -1.60
CA VAL A 218 13.84 -3.40 -0.25
C VAL A 218 12.51 -2.65 -0.28
N LEU A 219 11.50 -3.18 0.40
CA LEU A 219 10.19 -2.56 0.52
C LEU A 219 9.99 -2.09 1.96
N PHE A 220 9.66 -0.82 2.14
CA PHE A 220 9.43 -0.21 3.44
C PHE A 220 7.93 -0.06 3.71
N GLU A 221 7.49 -0.27 4.95
CA GLU A 221 6.18 0.14 5.43
C GLU A 221 6.13 1.67 5.65
N PRO A 222 4.94 2.30 5.66
CA PRO A 222 4.81 3.74 5.89
C PRO A 222 5.42 4.28 7.19
N ASP A 223 5.64 3.41 8.19
CA ASP A 223 6.32 3.75 9.45
C ASP A 223 7.85 3.72 9.35
N GLY A 224 8.40 3.31 8.19
CA GLY A 224 9.82 3.23 7.91
C GLY A 224 10.45 1.85 8.18
N THR A 225 9.69 0.88 8.70
CA THR A 225 10.19 -0.50 8.88
C THR A 225 10.33 -1.21 7.53
N ILE A 226 11.23 -2.19 7.43
CA ILE A 226 11.38 -2.98 6.19
C ILE A 226 10.29 -4.05 6.18
N ALA A 227 9.33 -3.97 5.26
CA ALA A 227 8.31 -5.00 5.04
C ALA A 227 8.90 -6.26 4.39
N PHE A 228 9.83 -6.07 3.45
CA PHE A 228 10.50 -7.12 2.70
C PHE A 228 11.92 -6.68 2.33
N GLY A 229 12.88 -7.55 2.55
CA GLY A 229 14.25 -7.42 2.07
C GLY A 229 14.68 -8.74 1.45
N GLY A 230 15.13 -8.72 0.21
CA GLY A 230 15.58 -9.96 -0.43
C GLY A 230 16.47 -9.74 -1.63
N GLU A 231 17.30 -10.73 -1.89
CA GLU A 231 18.21 -10.76 -3.03
C GLU A 231 17.88 -11.90 -3.97
N ILE A 232 17.92 -11.62 -5.28
CA ILE A 232 17.63 -12.58 -6.34
C ILE A 232 18.64 -12.40 -7.48
N SER A 233 19.08 -13.50 -8.08
CA SER A 233 19.99 -13.43 -9.24
C SER A 233 19.39 -12.64 -10.40
N ARG A 234 20.23 -11.96 -11.19
CA ARG A 234 19.83 -11.23 -12.41
C ARG A 234 18.94 -12.09 -13.30
N ASP A 235 19.33 -13.35 -13.54
CA ASP A 235 18.64 -14.22 -14.49
C ASP A 235 17.26 -14.66 -13.98
N ALA A 236 17.11 -14.86 -12.67
CA ALA A 236 15.80 -15.14 -12.07
C ALA A 236 14.92 -13.89 -12.05
N ALA A 237 15.46 -12.74 -11.65
CA ALA A 237 14.75 -11.45 -11.67
C ALA A 237 14.23 -11.08 -13.07
N ARG A 238 15.04 -11.32 -14.10
CA ARG A 238 14.69 -10.99 -15.49
C ARG A 238 13.47 -11.74 -16.01
N LYS A 239 13.14 -12.92 -15.46
CA LYS A 239 11.92 -13.67 -15.83
C LYS A 239 10.63 -12.93 -15.46
N HIS A 240 10.69 -12.07 -14.43
CA HIS A 240 9.57 -11.25 -13.97
C HIS A 240 9.52 -9.88 -14.64
N ALA A 241 10.51 -9.56 -15.48
CA ALA A 241 10.64 -8.26 -16.07
C ALA A 241 9.81 -8.15 -17.36
N ARG A 242 9.04 -7.08 -17.46
CA ARG A 242 8.33 -6.72 -18.68
C ARG A 242 9.05 -5.57 -19.36
N GLU A 243 9.24 -5.66 -20.68
CA GLU A 243 9.72 -4.53 -21.46
C GLU A 243 8.65 -3.43 -21.53
N VAL A 244 9.09 -2.20 -21.35
CA VAL A 244 8.24 -1.02 -21.31
C VAL A 244 8.80 0.02 -22.30
N PRO A 245 8.27 0.06 -23.53
CA PRO A 245 8.84 0.88 -24.60
C PRO A 245 8.96 2.37 -24.27
N HIS A 246 7.97 2.93 -23.58
CA HIS A 246 7.92 4.37 -23.27
C HIS A 246 8.95 4.82 -22.22
N VAL A 247 9.52 3.89 -21.45
CA VAL A 247 10.65 4.21 -20.54
C VAL A 247 11.98 3.76 -21.12
N ASN A 248 12.01 3.14 -22.30
CA ASN A 248 13.20 2.55 -22.90
C ASN A 248 13.96 1.62 -21.92
N GLY A 249 13.24 0.63 -21.39
CA GLY A 249 13.79 -0.31 -20.41
C GLY A 249 12.77 -1.33 -19.92
N TRP A 250 13.11 -2.04 -18.86
CA TRP A 250 12.30 -3.09 -18.25
C TRP A 250 11.72 -2.64 -16.92
N MET A 251 10.58 -3.18 -16.52
CA MET A 251 10.02 -2.99 -15.18
C MET A 251 9.64 -4.35 -14.58
N ILE A 252 9.89 -4.48 -13.29
CA ILE A 252 9.37 -5.56 -12.46
C ILE A 252 8.32 -4.95 -11.54
N SER A 253 7.16 -5.61 -11.43
CA SER A 253 6.16 -5.30 -10.42
C SER A 253 6.36 -6.18 -9.20
N THR A 254 6.20 -5.61 -8.01
CA THR A 254 6.27 -6.31 -6.72
C THR A 254 4.98 -7.11 -6.49
N THR A 255 4.65 -8.00 -7.42
CA THR A 255 3.53 -8.94 -7.30
C THR A 255 3.85 -9.98 -6.23
N TYR A 256 2.81 -10.69 -5.78
CA TYR A 256 3.01 -11.83 -4.90
C TYR A 256 3.97 -12.84 -5.54
N ASP A 257 3.72 -13.24 -6.78
CA ASP A 257 4.55 -14.21 -7.53
C ASP A 257 6.03 -13.83 -7.60
N PHE A 258 6.35 -12.54 -7.75
CA PHE A 258 7.74 -12.08 -7.73
C PHE A 258 8.32 -12.16 -6.32
N LEU A 259 7.62 -11.61 -5.31
CA LEU A 259 8.11 -11.54 -3.93
C LEU A 259 8.18 -12.91 -3.24
N THR A 260 7.44 -13.91 -3.73
CA THR A 260 7.49 -15.29 -3.25
C THR A 260 8.25 -16.24 -4.17
N ASP A 261 8.99 -15.72 -5.16
CA ASP A 261 9.83 -16.58 -6.01
C ASP A 261 10.88 -17.29 -5.13
N PRO A 262 10.99 -18.63 -5.17
CA PRO A 262 11.93 -19.37 -4.33
C PRO A 262 13.41 -19.10 -4.65
N ALA A 263 13.71 -18.40 -5.75
CA ALA A 263 15.06 -17.93 -6.06
C ALA A 263 15.49 -16.72 -5.22
N PHE A 264 14.58 -16.12 -4.43
CA PHE A 264 14.95 -15.12 -3.45
C PHE A 264 15.66 -15.74 -2.26
N THR A 265 16.78 -15.14 -1.88
CA THR A 265 17.30 -15.21 -0.52
C THR A 265 16.55 -14.17 0.31
N ASP A 266 15.70 -14.60 1.23
CA ASP A 266 15.01 -13.69 2.16
C ASP A 266 16.00 -13.17 3.20
N LEU A 267 16.21 -11.86 3.20
CA LEU A 267 17.12 -11.12 4.06
C LEU A 267 16.36 -10.08 4.91
N THR A 268 15.03 -10.20 5.02
CA THR A 268 14.18 -9.18 5.64
C THR A 268 14.64 -8.86 7.06
N GLU A 269 14.83 -9.87 7.91
CA GLU A 269 15.30 -9.68 9.29
C GLU A 269 16.74 -9.18 9.37
N ALA A 270 17.60 -9.60 8.45
CA ALA A 270 18.98 -9.15 8.41
C ALA A 270 19.06 -7.66 8.07
N TYR A 271 18.34 -7.23 7.03
CA TYR A 271 18.26 -5.82 6.64
C TYR A 271 17.58 -4.95 7.71
N ARG A 272 16.57 -5.47 8.44
CA ARG A 272 15.98 -4.76 9.59
C ARG A 272 17.04 -4.46 10.65
N LYS A 273 17.80 -5.48 11.05
CA LYS A 273 18.89 -5.30 12.04
C LYS A 273 19.97 -4.34 11.54
N THR A 274 20.31 -4.40 10.26
CA THR A 274 21.25 -3.44 9.68
C THR A 274 20.71 -2.02 9.73
N LEU A 275 19.45 -1.80 9.36
CA LEU A 275 18.80 -0.49 9.42
C LEU A 275 18.78 0.09 10.84
N GLU A 276 18.55 -0.75 11.86
CA GLU A 276 18.58 -0.34 13.27
C GLU A 276 19.98 0.07 13.76
N ALA A 277 21.04 -0.40 13.09
CA ALA A 277 22.43 -0.15 13.45
C ALA A 277 23.07 1.06 12.73
N LEU A 278 22.39 1.64 11.74
CA LEU A 278 22.84 2.83 10.98
C LEU A 278 22.62 4.13 11.76
#